data_AF-A0A7T2TK43-F1
#
_entry.id   AF-A0A7T2TK43-F1
#
_cell.length_a   1.000
_cell.length_b   1.000
_cell.length_c   1.000
_cell.angle_alpha   90.00
_cell.angle_beta   90.00
_cell.angle_gamma   90.00
#
_symmetry.space_group_name_H-M   'P 1'
#
loop_
_entity.id
_entity.type
_entity.pdbx_description
1 polymer ?
#
loop_
_entity_poly.entity_id
_entity_poly.type
_entity_poly.pdbx_seq_one_letter_code
_entity_poly.pdbx_strand_id
1 'polypeptide(L)'
;MAESAPRRGGPRLLTTGRGRGEAPLTLRSPQTRLESLATRFAVVAFVLTVIVVVLVMAGQRLPLGGADSLGALAAWPASVASGLGFALSYLRSSRRPDLAWRRRLPWVKRIIDLIALISAVAMVASIIVHAVFQVFQLGFRGLTVDPLGGAALAGAAAAACAYFAVIIADEVTSVVVVGLVVADLFLGTLASMIQSPQATWWQFHFSRLGNDTGINGYQFNISLQIAGLLLTTLANHIGHDIALGLRHRGIRDPRRITILTWEFAAIGICMIVVGSVPDAVNFPVHVSAGAGMVVSFLAFFLTLLRLAPGLPKDFTATSFVVVAAVAAAILLWVPLGYYNLTGMETMAAGVLFAWLFLLARTTQAYAEAPTTG
;
A
#
# COMPACT_ATOMS: atom_id res chain seq x y z
N MET A 1 62.41 2.26 49.94
CA MET A 1 63.58 3.12 49.63
C MET A 1 64.72 2.22 49.19
N ALA A 2 65.06 2.26 47.90
CA ALA A 2 66.39 2.04 47.33
C ALA A 2 66.24 1.88 45.81
N GLU A 3 66.60 2.94 45.11
CA GLU A 3 66.69 3.07 43.66
C GLU A 3 68.10 2.67 43.21
N SER A 4 68.22 1.95 42.10
CA SER A 4 69.23 2.20 41.04
C SER A 4 69.26 1.08 40.00
N ALA A 5 68.91 1.45 38.76
CA ALA A 5 69.27 0.74 37.54
C ALA A 5 70.80 0.84 37.31
N PRO A 6 71.45 0.08 36.40
CA PRO A 6 71.26 0.27 34.95
C PRO A 6 71.54 -0.97 34.04
N ARG A 7 71.14 -0.91 32.75
CA ARG A 7 72.02 -1.03 31.55
C ARG A 7 71.29 -1.47 30.27
N ARG A 8 71.32 -0.56 29.29
CA ARG A 8 71.60 -0.70 27.84
C ARG A 8 71.14 -1.97 27.10
N GLY A 9 70.21 -1.77 26.16
CA GLY A 9 69.95 -2.70 25.07
C GLY A 9 69.55 -1.97 23.78
N GLY A 10 70.35 -2.12 22.74
CA GLY A 10 70.01 -1.85 21.33
C GLY A 10 71.14 -2.39 20.44
N PRO A 11 70.92 -2.70 19.15
CA PRO A 11 69.67 -2.77 18.39
C PRO A 11 69.41 -4.22 17.86
N ARG A 12 68.15 -4.63 17.72
CA ARG A 12 67.79 -5.77 16.84
C ARG A 12 66.84 -5.29 15.76
N LEU A 13 67.25 -5.56 14.52
CA LEU A 13 66.61 -5.18 13.28
C LEU A 13 65.17 -5.70 13.17
N LEU A 14 64.36 -4.86 12.54
CA LEU A 14 63.00 -5.06 12.07
C LEU A 14 62.84 -6.31 11.19
N THR A 15 62.02 -7.26 11.61
CA THR A 15 61.26 -8.13 10.70
C THR A 15 59.93 -8.55 11.33
N THR A 16 58.94 -7.66 11.35
CA THR A 16 57.53 -8.05 11.57
C THR A 16 56.62 -7.23 10.68
N GLY A 17 56.63 -7.54 9.39
CA GLY A 17 55.61 -7.14 8.43
C GLY A 17 54.84 -8.35 7.95
N ARG A 18 54.27 -9.17 8.85
CA ARG A 18 53.28 -10.17 8.45
C ARG A 18 51.95 -9.43 8.41
N GLY A 19 51.55 -9.04 7.20
CA GLY A 19 50.28 -8.37 6.94
C GLY A 19 49.17 -9.07 7.71
N ARG A 20 48.58 -8.35 8.67
CA ARG A 20 47.23 -8.68 9.13
C ARG A 20 46.38 -8.59 7.88
N GLY A 21 45.96 -9.75 7.37
CA GLY A 21 45.01 -9.81 6.28
C GLY A 21 43.85 -8.88 6.63
N GLU A 22 43.69 -7.82 5.84
CA GLU A 22 42.48 -7.03 5.85
C GLU A 22 41.35 -8.04 5.60
N ALA A 23 40.56 -8.30 6.64
CA ALA A 23 39.33 -9.03 6.47
C ALA A 23 38.55 -8.31 5.36
N PRO A 24 38.14 -9.01 4.29
CA PRO A 24 37.49 -8.35 3.17
C PRO A 24 36.30 -7.53 3.67
N LEU A 25 36.24 -6.25 3.33
CA LEU A 25 35.21 -5.26 3.69
C LEU A 25 33.80 -5.58 3.12
N THR A 26 33.43 -6.85 2.99
CA THR A 26 32.33 -7.30 2.11
C THR A 26 30.99 -7.56 2.81
N LEU A 27 30.88 -7.34 4.12
CA LEU A 27 29.57 -7.40 4.78
C LEU A 27 28.81 -6.08 4.60
N ARG A 28 28.29 -5.84 3.39
CA ARG A 28 27.30 -4.77 3.15
C ARG A 28 26.14 -4.94 4.13
N SER A 29 25.67 -3.84 4.74
CA SER A 29 24.50 -3.89 5.61
C SER A 29 23.25 -4.36 4.82
N PRO A 30 22.24 -4.95 5.47
CA PRO A 30 20.98 -5.32 4.81
C PRO A 30 20.35 -4.15 4.03
N GLN A 31 20.40 -2.95 4.58
CA GLN A 31 19.94 -1.72 3.93
C GLN A 31 20.74 -1.43 2.66
N THR A 32 22.07 -1.46 2.69
CA THR A 32 22.89 -1.25 1.48
C THR A 32 22.59 -2.29 0.39
N ARG A 33 22.27 -3.54 0.77
CA ARG A 33 21.87 -4.57 -0.21
C ARG A 33 20.50 -4.29 -0.82
N LEU A 34 19.53 -3.83 -0.03
CA LEU A 34 18.22 -3.41 -0.51
C LEU A 34 18.34 -2.22 -1.48
N GLU A 35 19.09 -1.20 -1.10
CA GLU A 35 19.37 -0.03 -1.94
C GLU A 35 20.02 -0.41 -3.27
N SER A 36 21.01 -1.30 -3.23
CA SER A 36 21.67 -1.83 -4.43
C SER A 36 20.72 -2.66 -5.31
N LEU A 37 19.73 -3.36 -4.72
CA LEU A 37 18.72 -4.10 -5.46
C LEU A 37 17.74 -3.14 -6.13
N ALA A 38 17.19 -2.18 -5.37
CA ALA A 38 16.25 -1.17 -5.86
C ALA A 38 16.86 -0.37 -7.01
N THR A 39 18.12 0.10 -6.86
CA THR A 39 18.83 0.84 -7.90
C THR A 39 19.04 0.02 -9.17
N ARG A 40 19.48 -1.24 -9.05
CA ARG A 40 19.67 -2.11 -10.22
C ARG A 40 18.36 -2.39 -10.93
N PHE A 41 17.29 -2.64 -10.18
CA PHE A 41 15.98 -2.88 -10.74
C PHE A 41 15.43 -1.63 -11.45
N ALA A 42 15.65 -0.44 -10.87
CA ALA A 42 15.30 0.84 -11.49
C ALA A 42 16.06 1.09 -12.81
N VAL A 43 17.36 0.75 -12.87
CA VAL A 43 18.14 0.85 -14.13
C VAL A 43 17.59 -0.10 -15.20
N VAL A 44 17.25 -1.34 -14.84
CA VAL A 44 16.63 -2.29 -15.79
C VAL A 44 15.28 -1.76 -16.28
N ALA A 45 14.44 -1.27 -15.36
CA ALA A 45 13.16 -0.67 -15.70
C ALA A 45 13.32 0.54 -16.64
N PHE A 46 14.30 1.41 -16.37
CA PHE A 46 14.64 2.55 -17.24
C PHE A 46 14.96 2.09 -18.67
N VAL A 47 15.92 1.18 -18.82
CA VAL A 47 16.40 0.72 -20.13
C VAL A 47 15.29 0.03 -20.91
N LEU A 48 14.55 -0.88 -20.28
CA LEU A 48 13.44 -1.58 -20.96
C LEU A 48 12.34 -0.60 -21.38
N THR A 49 12.00 0.37 -20.53
CA THR A 49 10.99 1.38 -20.84
C THR A 49 11.45 2.26 -22.00
N VAL A 50 12.72 2.69 -22.01
CA VAL A 50 13.27 3.48 -23.12
C VAL A 50 13.14 2.72 -24.44
N ILE A 51 13.55 1.45 -24.47
CA ILE A 51 13.46 0.60 -25.68
C ILE A 51 12.00 0.50 -26.14
N VAL A 52 11.08 0.16 -25.24
CA VAL A 52 9.65 0.01 -25.58
C VAL A 52 9.07 1.33 -26.10
N VAL A 53 9.32 2.45 -25.43
CA VAL A 53 8.73 3.74 -25.78
C VAL A 53 9.28 4.28 -27.11
N VAL A 54 10.59 4.15 -27.37
CA VAL A 54 11.17 4.53 -28.68
C VAL A 54 10.52 3.72 -29.82
N LEU A 55 10.37 2.42 -29.63
CA LEU A 55 9.76 1.53 -30.64
C LEU A 55 8.28 1.86 -30.87
N VAL A 56 7.51 2.06 -29.80
CA VAL A 56 6.07 2.35 -29.89
C VAL A 56 5.79 3.73 -30.47
N MET A 57 6.59 4.75 -30.10
CA MET A 57 6.44 6.08 -30.69
C MET A 57 6.75 6.11 -32.19
N ALA A 58 7.58 5.18 -32.70
CA ALA A 58 7.81 4.96 -34.13
C ALA A 58 8.12 6.26 -34.93
N GLY A 59 8.87 7.19 -34.33
CA GLY A 59 9.21 8.48 -34.95
C GLY A 59 8.19 9.60 -34.74
N GLN A 60 7.01 9.30 -34.19
CA GLN A 60 5.96 10.27 -33.91
C GLN A 60 6.29 11.10 -32.66
N ARG A 61 5.80 12.33 -32.61
CA ARG A 61 5.83 13.18 -31.43
C ARG A 61 4.50 13.06 -30.69
N LEU A 62 4.56 12.92 -29.37
CA LEU A 62 3.36 12.81 -28.53
C LEU A 62 3.25 14.00 -27.58
N PRO A 63 2.02 14.45 -27.23
CA PRO A 63 1.84 15.33 -26.09
C PRO A 63 2.20 14.59 -24.80
N LEU A 64 2.52 15.33 -23.73
CA LEU A 64 2.79 14.74 -22.43
C LEU A 64 1.53 14.10 -21.84
N GLY A 65 0.39 14.77 -21.96
CA GLY A 65 -0.90 14.36 -21.37
C GLY A 65 -2.03 14.29 -22.41
N GLY A 66 -3.06 13.48 -22.11
CA GLY A 66 -4.20 13.18 -22.98
C GLY A 66 -4.45 11.66 -23.09
N ALA A 67 -5.49 11.26 -23.83
CA ALA A 67 -5.77 9.86 -24.09
C ALA A 67 -4.63 9.19 -24.90
N ASP A 68 -4.23 9.83 -26.01
CA ASP A 68 -3.12 9.38 -26.87
C ASP A 68 -1.84 10.18 -26.55
N SER A 69 -1.29 9.94 -25.34
CA SER A 69 -0.18 10.73 -24.81
C SER A 69 0.98 9.89 -24.31
N LEU A 70 2.13 10.54 -24.10
CA LEU A 70 3.28 9.92 -23.47
C LEU A 70 2.94 9.42 -22.05
N GLY A 71 2.13 10.15 -21.28
CA GLY A 71 1.71 9.73 -19.95
C GLY A 71 0.91 8.43 -19.95
N ALA A 72 0.00 8.26 -20.91
CA ALA A 72 -0.74 7.01 -21.10
C ALA A 72 0.19 5.85 -21.50
N LEU A 73 1.17 6.13 -22.38
CA LEU A 73 2.17 5.15 -22.79
C LEU A 73 3.13 4.77 -21.64
N ALA A 74 3.57 5.73 -20.84
CA ALA A 74 4.52 5.56 -19.74
C ALA A 74 3.92 4.84 -18.52
N ALA A 75 2.60 4.95 -18.31
CA ALA A 75 1.91 4.31 -17.20
C ALA A 75 2.01 2.78 -17.22
N TRP A 76 1.97 2.16 -18.41
CA TRP A 76 2.10 0.71 -18.60
C TRP A 76 3.43 0.13 -18.10
N PRO A 77 4.60 0.56 -18.62
CA PRO A 77 5.88 0.04 -18.15
C PRO A 77 6.15 0.42 -16.69
N ALA A 78 5.69 1.58 -16.21
CA ALA A 78 5.80 1.93 -14.79
C ALA A 78 4.99 0.99 -13.89
N SER A 79 3.76 0.64 -14.28
CA SER A 79 2.90 -0.33 -13.60
C SER A 79 3.55 -1.71 -13.54
N VAL A 80 3.99 -2.24 -14.69
CA VAL A 80 4.63 -3.56 -14.79
C VAL A 80 5.93 -3.61 -13.99
N ALA A 81 6.80 -2.60 -14.14
CA ALA A 81 8.06 -2.55 -13.41
C ALA A 81 7.82 -2.48 -11.89
N SER A 82 6.89 -1.64 -11.44
CA SER A 82 6.57 -1.51 -10.00
C SER A 82 5.99 -2.80 -9.44
N GLY A 83 5.04 -3.44 -10.14
CA GLY A 83 4.46 -4.71 -9.72
C GLY A 83 5.51 -5.83 -9.62
N LEU A 84 6.38 -5.98 -10.62
CA LEU A 84 7.45 -6.98 -10.60
C LEU A 84 8.51 -6.70 -9.53
N GLY A 85 8.94 -5.43 -9.41
CA GLY A 85 9.91 -5.01 -8.39
C GLY A 85 9.39 -5.26 -6.99
N PHE A 86 8.12 -4.92 -6.75
CA PHE A 86 7.43 -5.21 -5.50
C PHE A 86 7.38 -6.71 -5.23
N ALA A 87 6.90 -7.51 -6.20
CA ALA A 87 6.77 -8.96 -6.07
C ALA A 87 8.09 -9.62 -5.67
N LEU A 88 9.16 -9.31 -6.40
CA LEU A 88 10.48 -9.89 -6.16
C LEU A 88 11.04 -9.51 -4.79
N SER A 89 10.92 -8.24 -4.40
CA SER A 89 11.40 -7.77 -3.11
C SER A 89 10.56 -8.34 -1.95
N TYR A 90 9.24 -8.44 -2.10
CA TYR A 90 8.32 -9.01 -1.10
C TYR A 90 8.56 -10.52 -0.90
N LEU A 91 8.75 -11.27 -1.99
CA LEU A 91 9.07 -12.70 -1.92
C LEU A 91 10.44 -12.95 -1.29
N ARG A 92 11.41 -12.06 -1.54
CA ARG A 92 12.73 -12.10 -0.90
C ARG A 92 12.64 -11.78 0.60
N SER A 93 11.95 -10.70 0.97
CA SER A 93 11.80 -10.25 2.35
C SER A 93 11.06 -11.28 3.21
N SER A 94 10.10 -12.00 2.62
CA SER A 94 9.37 -13.11 3.26
C SER A 94 10.25 -14.31 3.66
N ARG A 95 11.51 -14.38 3.20
CA ARG A 95 12.47 -15.41 3.62
C ARG A 95 13.19 -15.06 4.93
N ARG A 96 13.05 -13.84 5.44
CA ARG A 96 13.69 -13.43 6.70
C ARG A 96 13.02 -14.11 7.91
N PRO A 97 13.78 -14.48 8.97
CA PRO A 97 13.23 -15.19 10.13
C PRO A 97 12.15 -14.43 10.90
N ASP A 98 12.28 -13.11 11.01
CA ASP A 98 11.33 -12.19 11.65
C ASP A 98 9.98 -12.13 10.92
N LEU A 99 9.97 -12.35 9.60
CA LEU A 99 8.77 -12.39 8.77
C LEU A 99 8.28 -13.82 8.48
N ALA A 100 8.80 -14.83 9.20
CA ALA A 100 8.45 -16.23 8.97
C ALA A 100 6.95 -16.52 9.14
N TRP A 101 6.22 -15.69 9.89
CA TRP A 101 4.77 -15.80 10.06
C TRP A 101 4.02 -15.75 8.73
N ARG A 102 4.46 -14.94 7.75
CA ARG A 102 3.84 -14.84 6.42
C ARG A 102 3.88 -16.16 5.67
N ARG A 103 4.96 -16.93 5.85
CA ARG A 103 5.14 -18.25 5.23
C ARG A 103 4.34 -19.35 5.91
N ARG A 104 3.90 -19.13 7.16
CA ARG A 104 3.04 -20.06 7.90
C ARG A 104 1.56 -19.90 7.55
N LEU A 105 1.17 -18.82 6.87
CA LEU A 105 -0.17 -18.68 6.33
C LEU A 105 -0.46 -19.78 5.29
N PRO A 106 -1.72 -20.24 5.18
CA PRO A 106 -2.15 -21.12 4.10
C PRO A 106 -1.74 -20.57 2.73
N TRP A 107 -1.35 -21.47 1.81
CA TRP A 107 -0.83 -21.09 0.50
C TRP A 107 -1.79 -20.19 -0.29
N VAL A 108 -3.11 -20.42 -0.18
CA VAL A 108 -4.15 -19.59 -0.82
C VAL A 108 -4.08 -18.15 -0.31
N LYS A 109 -4.01 -17.94 1.01
CA LYS A 109 -3.89 -16.59 1.60
C LYS A 109 -2.61 -15.88 1.15
N ARG A 110 -1.51 -16.63 1.02
CA ARG A 110 -0.25 -16.07 0.54
C ARG A 110 -0.33 -15.60 -0.91
N ILE A 111 -1.08 -16.32 -1.76
CA ILE A 111 -1.32 -15.91 -3.14
C ILE A 111 -2.22 -14.68 -3.19
N ILE A 112 -3.31 -14.67 -2.41
CA ILE A 112 -4.21 -13.52 -2.31
C ILE A 112 -3.44 -12.28 -1.86
N ASP A 113 -2.65 -12.38 -0.78
CA ASP A 113 -1.86 -11.26 -0.27
C ASP A 113 -0.85 -10.75 -1.30
N LEU A 114 -0.20 -11.65 -2.04
CA LEU A 114 0.74 -11.28 -3.09
C LEU A 114 0.03 -10.56 -4.25
N ILE A 115 -1.09 -11.09 -4.72
CA ILE A 115 -1.88 -10.48 -5.81
C ILE A 115 -2.37 -9.11 -5.38
N ALA A 116 -2.97 -8.99 -4.18
CA ALA A 116 -3.50 -7.74 -3.64
C ALA A 116 -2.45 -6.63 -3.60
N LEU A 117 -1.28 -6.93 -3.04
CA LEU A 117 -0.20 -5.95 -2.88
C LEU A 117 0.42 -5.57 -4.23
N ILE A 118 0.63 -6.54 -5.14
CA ILE A 118 1.18 -6.27 -6.47
C ILE A 118 0.20 -5.42 -7.28
N SER A 119 -1.09 -5.78 -7.30
CA SER A 119 -2.10 -5.07 -8.09
C SER A 119 -2.26 -3.64 -7.61
N ALA A 120 -2.24 -3.41 -6.29
CA ALA A 120 -2.32 -2.08 -5.70
C ALA A 120 -1.13 -1.20 -6.11
N VAL A 121 0.10 -1.70 -5.95
CA VAL A 121 1.31 -0.94 -6.30
C VAL A 121 1.39 -0.67 -7.79
N ALA A 122 1.02 -1.65 -8.63
CA ALA A 122 0.97 -1.49 -10.08
C ALA A 122 -0.08 -0.45 -10.50
N MET A 123 -1.29 -0.48 -9.92
CA MET A 123 -2.36 0.46 -10.23
C MET A 123 -2.03 1.88 -9.76
N VAL A 124 -1.55 2.03 -8.52
CA VAL A 124 -1.12 3.32 -7.97
C VAL A 124 0.01 3.93 -8.81
N ALA A 125 1.02 3.14 -9.20
CA ALA A 125 2.08 3.62 -10.09
C ALA A 125 1.54 4.09 -11.45
N SER A 126 0.62 3.33 -12.04
CA SER A 126 -0.04 3.70 -13.30
C SER A 126 -0.76 5.05 -13.19
N ILE A 127 -1.59 5.21 -12.16
CA ILE A 127 -2.40 6.43 -11.96
C ILE A 127 -1.50 7.63 -11.66
N ILE A 128 -0.49 7.49 -10.80
CA ILE A 128 0.44 8.58 -10.47
C ILE A 128 1.20 9.04 -11.71
N VAL A 129 1.74 8.11 -12.51
CA VAL A 129 2.46 8.46 -13.74
C VAL A 129 1.52 9.19 -14.69
N HIS A 130 0.35 8.64 -14.97
CA HIS A 130 -0.62 9.28 -15.84
C HIS A 130 -0.97 10.69 -15.34
N ALA A 131 -1.28 10.85 -14.05
CA ALA A 131 -1.63 12.14 -13.44
C ALA A 131 -0.50 13.17 -13.51
N VAL A 132 0.75 12.77 -13.23
CA VAL A 132 1.91 13.68 -13.28
C VAL A 132 2.14 14.22 -14.69
N PHE A 133 2.10 13.35 -15.70
CA PHE A 133 2.23 13.76 -17.10
C PHE A 133 1.07 14.68 -17.54
N GLN A 134 -0.15 14.42 -17.08
CA GLN A 134 -1.30 15.29 -17.31
C GLN A 134 -1.10 16.69 -16.71
N VAL A 135 -0.61 16.76 -15.47
CA VAL A 135 -0.30 18.05 -14.81
C VAL A 135 0.78 18.81 -15.58
N PHE A 136 1.83 18.13 -16.05
CA PHE A 136 2.85 18.76 -16.89
C PHE A 136 2.29 19.29 -18.21
N GLN A 137 1.38 18.56 -18.86
CA GLN A 137 0.72 19.02 -20.08
C GLN A 137 -0.10 20.30 -19.85
N LEU A 138 -0.75 20.44 -18.69
CA LEU A 138 -1.50 21.65 -18.34
C LEU A 138 -0.59 22.88 -18.21
N GLY A 139 0.66 22.68 -17.73
CA GLY A 139 1.67 23.72 -17.64
C GLY A 139 2.37 24.02 -18.98
N PHE A 140 2.72 22.97 -19.74
CA PHE A 140 3.41 23.07 -21.02
C PHE A 140 2.45 22.91 -22.19
N ARG A 141 1.50 23.85 -22.32
CA ARG A 141 0.44 23.78 -23.33
C ARG A 141 1.02 23.72 -24.75
N GLY A 142 0.59 22.74 -25.53
CA GLY A 142 1.04 22.52 -26.91
C GLY A 142 2.40 21.83 -27.04
N LEU A 143 3.09 21.53 -25.93
CA LEU A 143 4.34 20.79 -25.97
C LEU A 143 4.10 19.37 -26.49
N THR A 144 4.90 18.98 -27.47
CA THR A 144 5.05 17.59 -27.90
C THR A 144 6.51 17.19 -27.81
N VAL A 145 6.76 15.94 -27.40
CA VAL A 145 8.10 15.39 -27.22
C VAL A 145 8.40 14.37 -28.30
N ASP A 146 9.63 14.40 -28.80
CA ASP A 146 10.15 13.40 -29.74
C ASP A 146 10.41 12.06 -29.04
N PRO A 147 10.61 10.96 -29.79
CA PRO A 147 10.80 9.64 -29.22
C PRO A 147 11.95 9.51 -28.21
N LEU A 148 13.07 10.22 -28.40
CA LEU A 148 14.21 10.11 -27.49
C LEU A 148 13.93 10.84 -26.17
N GLY A 149 13.43 12.07 -26.26
CA GLY A 149 13.03 12.84 -25.08
C GLY A 149 11.88 12.16 -24.31
N GLY A 150 10.88 11.66 -25.03
CA GLY A 150 9.73 10.97 -24.44
C GLY A 150 10.13 9.65 -23.76
N ALA A 151 10.97 8.86 -24.42
CA ALA A 151 11.49 7.62 -23.84
C ALA A 151 12.33 7.85 -22.58
N ALA A 152 13.16 8.91 -22.56
CA ALA A 152 13.93 9.27 -21.37
C ALA A 152 13.01 9.65 -20.19
N LEU A 153 11.96 10.45 -20.43
CA LEU A 153 10.98 10.83 -19.40
C LEU A 153 10.18 9.62 -18.89
N ALA A 154 9.66 8.79 -19.80
CA ALA A 154 8.94 7.58 -19.44
C ALA A 154 9.83 6.58 -18.69
N GLY A 155 11.08 6.41 -19.12
CA GLY A 155 12.06 5.58 -18.46
C GLY A 155 12.38 6.07 -17.05
N ALA A 156 12.54 7.38 -16.86
CA ALA A 156 12.77 7.97 -15.55
C ALA A 156 11.57 7.74 -14.61
N ALA A 157 10.34 7.90 -15.10
CA ALA A 157 9.13 7.63 -14.34
C ALA A 157 9.04 6.16 -13.92
N ALA A 158 9.23 5.22 -14.85
CA ALA A 158 9.20 3.79 -14.57
C ALA A 158 10.31 3.38 -13.59
N ALA A 159 11.52 3.93 -13.73
CA ALA A 159 12.63 3.69 -12.82
C ALA A 159 12.35 4.17 -11.40
N ALA A 160 11.78 5.37 -11.25
CA ALA A 160 11.41 5.93 -9.95
C ALA A 160 10.34 5.07 -9.27
N CYS A 161 9.25 4.74 -9.97
CA CYS A 161 8.19 3.90 -9.43
C CYS A 161 8.73 2.50 -9.04
N ALA A 162 9.55 1.90 -9.88
CA ALA A 162 10.16 0.59 -9.62
C ALA A 162 11.11 0.61 -8.41
N TYR A 163 11.90 1.67 -8.26
CA TYR A 163 12.77 1.86 -7.10
C TYR A 163 11.95 1.89 -5.81
N PHE A 164 10.95 2.78 -5.72
CA PHE A 164 10.12 2.91 -4.52
C PHE A 164 9.31 1.64 -4.24
N ALA A 165 8.81 0.96 -5.27
CA ALA A 165 8.11 -0.31 -5.11
C ALA A 165 8.97 -1.39 -4.45
N VAL A 166 10.27 -1.47 -4.80
CA VAL A 166 11.21 -2.41 -4.16
C VAL A 166 11.43 -2.08 -2.69
N ILE A 167 11.53 -0.79 -2.34
CA ILE A 167 11.70 -0.32 -0.95
C ILE A 167 10.44 -0.64 -0.13
N ILE A 168 9.26 -0.21 -0.60
CA ILE A 168 7.97 -0.44 0.08
C ILE A 168 7.74 -1.94 0.34
N ALA A 169 8.10 -2.80 -0.62
CA ALA A 169 7.95 -4.25 -0.50
C ALA A 169 8.81 -4.90 0.60
N ASP A 170 9.96 -4.31 0.94
CA ASP A 170 10.80 -4.84 2.02
C ASP A 170 10.23 -4.47 3.40
N GLU A 171 9.47 -3.39 3.50
CA GLU A 171 8.94 -2.83 4.75
C GLU A 171 7.42 -2.94 4.89
N VAL A 172 6.78 -3.90 4.23
CA VAL A 172 5.33 -4.09 4.34
C VAL A 172 4.96 -4.32 5.81
N THR A 173 4.19 -3.41 6.39
CA THR A 173 3.59 -3.54 7.72
C THR A 173 2.10 -3.21 7.63
N SER A 174 1.34 -3.41 8.71
CA SER A 174 -0.08 -3.01 8.79
C SER A 174 -0.31 -1.56 8.31
N VAL A 175 0.56 -0.62 8.70
CA VAL A 175 0.48 0.79 8.30
C VAL A 175 0.72 0.98 6.79
N VAL A 176 1.68 0.24 6.21
CA VAL A 176 1.93 0.28 4.76
C VAL A 176 0.73 -0.26 3.99
N VAL A 177 0.14 -1.37 4.44
CA VAL A 177 -1.06 -1.94 3.79
C VAL A 177 -2.23 -0.95 3.87
N VAL A 178 -2.45 -0.29 5.01
CA VAL A 178 -3.45 0.80 5.11
C VAL A 178 -3.14 1.93 4.13
N GLY A 179 -1.88 2.36 4.04
CA GLY A 179 -1.46 3.38 3.08
C GLY A 179 -1.79 2.99 1.63
N LEU A 180 -1.57 1.72 1.27
CA LEU A 180 -1.95 1.19 -0.04
C LEU A 180 -3.47 1.18 -0.25
N VAL A 181 -4.27 0.75 0.74
CA VAL A 181 -5.75 0.78 0.66
C VAL A 181 -6.23 2.20 0.38
N VAL A 182 -5.74 3.17 1.15
CA VAL A 182 -6.17 4.57 1.04
C VAL A 182 -5.69 5.17 -0.29
N ALA A 183 -4.43 4.96 -0.68
CA ALA A 183 -3.90 5.45 -1.93
C ALA A 183 -4.64 4.86 -3.13
N ASP A 184 -4.90 3.56 -3.12
CA ASP A 184 -5.60 2.84 -4.19
C ASP A 184 -7.02 3.40 -4.38
N LEU A 185 -7.83 3.41 -3.32
CA LEU A 185 -9.21 3.90 -3.38
C LEU A 185 -9.29 5.38 -3.73
N PHE A 186 -8.45 6.21 -3.11
CA PHE A 186 -8.49 7.65 -3.34
C PHE A 186 -8.06 7.99 -4.77
N LEU A 187 -6.93 7.45 -5.22
CA LEU A 187 -6.44 7.70 -6.58
C LEU A 187 -7.33 7.05 -7.65
N GLY A 188 -7.84 5.84 -7.41
CA GLY A 188 -8.78 5.15 -8.28
C GLY A 188 -10.09 5.93 -8.43
N THR A 189 -10.66 6.40 -7.30
CA THR A 189 -11.87 7.24 -7.32
C THR A 189 -11.61 8.56 -8.04
N LEU A 190 -10.53 9.28 -7.74
CA LEU A 190 -10.18 10.52 -8.44
C LEU A 190 -9.96 10.31 -9.94
N ALA A 191 -9.29 9.24 -10.33
CA ALA A 191 -9.07 8.90 -11.74
C ALA A 191 -10.41 8.69 -12.46
N SER A 192 -11.33 7.92 -11.86
CA SER A 192 -12.67 7.72 -12.42
C SER A 192 -13.52 8.99 -12.42
N MET A 193 -13.40 9.85 -11.39
CA MET A 193 -14.10 11.15 -11.33
C MET A 193 -13.70 12.07 -12.49
N ILE A 194 -12.40 12.19 -12.78
CA ILE A 194 -11.88 13.06 -13.84
C ILE A 194 -12.31 12.56 -15.22
N GLN A 195 -12.43 11.24 -15.39
CA GLN A 195 -12.74 10.60 -16.66
C GLN A 195 -14.25 10.30 -16.84
N SER A 196 -15.09 10.56 -15.82
CA SER A 196 -16.52 10.23 -15.92
C SER A 196 -17.22 11.18 -16.91
N PRO A 197 -18.01 10.66 -17.87
CA PRO A 197 -18.81 11.48 -18.78
C PRO A 197 -20.01 12.15 -18.08
N GLN A 198 -20.45 11.65 -16.92
CA GLN A 198 -21.63 12.16 -16.21
C GLN A 198 -21.25 13.28 -15.24
N ALA A 199 -21.37 14.55 -15.65
CA ALA A 199 -21.01 15.71 -14.81
C ALA A 199 -21.76 15.81 -13.45
N THR A 200 -22.87 15.08 -13.29
CA THR A 200 -23.71 15.07 -12.08
C THR A 200 -23.62 13.76 -11.28
N TRP A 201 -22.63 12.89 -11.54
CA TRP A 201 -22.49 11.60 -10.83
C TRP A 201 -22.54 11.75 -9.29
N TRP A 202 -21.97 12.84 -8.76
CA TRP A 202 -21.87 13.16 -7.34
C TRP A 202 -23.20 13.47 -6.67
N GLN A 203 -24.28 13.65 -7.44
CA GLN A 203 -25.62 13.86 -6.90
C GLN A 203 -26.24 12.56 -6.36
N PHE A 204 -25.66 11.41 -6.73
CA PHE A 204 -26.15 10.08 -6.39
C PHE A 204 -25.25 9.45 -5.30
N HIS A 205 -24.34 8.56 -5.68
CA HIS A 205 -23.43 7.78 -4.83
C HIS A 205 -22.13 7.48 -5.59
N PHE A 206 -21.05 7.12 -4.88
CA PHE A 206 -19.76 6.78 -5.49
C PHE A 206 -19.86 5.66 -6.52
N SER A 207 -20.67 4.63 -6.23
CA SER A 207 -20.84 3.49 -7.15
C SER A 207 -21.42 3.88 -8.51
N ARG A 208 -21.95 5.10 -8.66
CA ARG A 208 -22.34 5.65 -9.96
C ARG A 208 -21.15 5.73 -10.92
N LEU A 209 -19.95 6.01 -10.40
CA LEU A 209 -18.71 5.97 -11.19
C LEU A 209 -18.46 4.57 -11.77
N GLY A 210 -18.87 3.52 -11.06
CA GLY A 210 -18.76 2.12 -11.49
C GLY A 210 -19.83 1.63 -12.46
N ASN A 211 -20.86 2.46 -12.75
CA ASN A 211 -21.93 2.12 -13.69
C ASN A 211 -21.65 2.55 -15.13
N ASP A 212 -20.62 3.37 -15.35
CA ASP A 212 -20.26 3.83 -16.69
C ASP A 212 -19.77 2.66 -17.56
N THR A 213 -20.24 2.59 -18.81
CA THR A 213 -19.81 1.57 -19.77
C THR A 213 -18.47 1.97 -20.39
N GLY A 214 -17.41 1.20 -20.12
CA GLY A 214 -16.06 1.42 -20.66
C GLY A 214 -14.96 1.41 -19.60
N ILE A 215 -13.73 1.73 -20.02
CA ILE A 215 -12.53 1.66 -19.17
C ILE A 215 -12.69 2.48 -17.87
N ASN A 216 -13.38 3.61 -17.91
CA ASN A 216 -13.51 4.54 -16.80
C ASN A 216 -14.33 3.96 -15.63
N GLY A 217 -15.42 3.24 -15.93
CA GLY A 217 -16.21 2.54 -14.92
C GLY A 217 -15.50 1.32 -14.35
N TYR A 218 -14.72 0.62 -15.18
CA TYR A 218 -13.88 -0.48 -14.71
C TYR A 218 -12.78 -0.01 -13.75
N GLN A 219 -12.21 1.18 -13.92
CA GLN A 219 -11.17 1.70 -13.01
C GLN A 219 -11.67 1.81 -11.57
N PHE A 220 -12.86 2.38 -11.34
CA PHE A 220 -13.45 2.49 -10.00
C PHE A 220 -13.73 1.11 -9.40
N ASN A 221 -14.37 0.24 -10.17
CA ASN A 221 -14.74 -1.12 -9.74
C ASN A 221 -13.52 -1.99 -9.43
N ILE A 222 -12.46 -1.92 -10.25
CA ILE A 222 -11.20 -2.63 -10.03
C ILE A 222 -10.51 -2.09 -8.77
N SER A 223 -10.52 -0.79 -8.53
CA SER A 223 -9.98 -0.22 -7.30
C SER A 223 -10.71 -0.72 -6.06
N LEU A 224 -12.05 -0.78 -6.07
CA LEU A 224 -12.81 -1.39 -4.99
C LEU A 224 -12.42 -2.86 -4.75
N GLN A 225 -12.23 -3.64 -5.81
CA GLN A 225 -11.81 -5.05 -5.71
C GLN A 225 -10.40 -5.17 -5.11
N ILE A 226 -9.44 -4.36 -5.58
CA ILE A 226 -8.05 -4.36 -5.08
C ILE A 226 -8.03 -3.90 -3.62
N ALA A 227 -8.75 -2.85 -3.26
CA ALA A 227 -8.86 -2.38 -1.89
C ALA A 227 -9.48 -3.42 -0.96
N GLY A 228 -10.53 -4.12 -1.41
CA GLY A 228 -11.11 -5.23 -0.68
C GLY A 228 -10.12 -6.37 -0.45
N LEU A 229 -9.33 -6.74 -1.48
CA LEU A 229 -8.24 -7.71 -1.33
C LEU A 229 -7.19 -7.22 -0.32
N LEU A 230 -6.76 -5.96 -0.41
CA LEU A 230 -5.82 -5.36 0.55
C LEU A 230 -6.36 -5.35 1.98
N LEU A 231 -7.66 -5.13 2.19
CA LEU A 231 -8.29 -5.23 3.51
C LEU A 231 -8.24 -6.67 4.04
N THR A 232 -8.38 -7.69 3.19
CA THR A 232 -8.17 -9.09 3.61
C THR A 232 -6.70 -9.38 3.97
N THR A 233 -5.75 -8.76 3.27
CA THR A 233 -4.32 -8.81 3.62
C THR A 233 -4.01 -8.08 4.92
N LEU A 234 -4.63 -6.92 5.13
CA LEU A 234 -4.52 -6.14 6.36
C LEU A 234 -5.05 -6.92 7.55
N ALA A 235 -6.14 -7.68 7.39
CA ALA A 235 -6.67 -8.56 8.42
C ALA A 235 -5.61 -9.54 8.94
N ASN A 236 -4.80 -10.14 8.04
CA ASN A 236 -3.72 -11.05 8.44
C ASN A 236 -2.62 -10.32 9.22
N HIS A 237 -2.29 -9.08 8.85
CA HIS A 237 -1.28 -8.27 9.53
C HIS A 237 -1.75 -7.82 10.92
N ILE A 238 -2.97 -7.29 11.02
CA ILE A 238 -3.59 -6.91 12.29
C ILE A 238 -3.73 -8.13 13.20
N GLY A 239 -4.19 -9.27 12.67
CA GLY A 239 -4.31 -10.52 13.42
C GLY A 239 -2.97 -11.00 13.97
N HIS A 240 -1.89 -10.86 13.20
CA HIS A 240 -0.54 -11.16 13.65
C HIS A 240 -0.08 -10.22 14.79
N ASP A 241 -0.27 -8.91 14.62
CA ASP A 241 0.14 -7.90 15.61
C ASP A 241 -0.61 -8.08 16.94
N ILE A 242 -1.92 -8.30 16.88
CA ILE A 242 -2.75 -8.61 18.06
C ILE A 242 -2.29 -9.93 18.71
N ALA A 243 -1.96 -10.95 17.92
CA ALA A 243 -1.47 -12.23 18.45
C ALA A 243 -0.17 -12.07 19.24
N LEU A 244 0.76 -11.22 18.78
CA LEU A 244 1.97 -10.89 19.53
C LEU A 244 1.64 -10.16 20.83
N GLY A 245 0.81 -9.13 20.78
CA GLY A 245 0.43 -8.36 21.96
C GLY A 245 -0.33 -9.18 23.02
N LEU A 246 -1.17 -10.12 22.60
CA LEU A 246 -1.84 -11.07 23.50
C LEU A 246 -0.84 -12.04 24.16
N ARG A 247 0.15 -12.53 23.40
CA ARG A 247 1.19 -13.43 23.92
C ARG A 247 2.03 -12.75 25.00
N HIS A 248 2.34 -11.46 24.84
CA HIS A 248 3.03 -10.67 25.88
C HIS A 248 2.21 -10.52 27.16
N ARG A 249 0.89 -10.67 27.08
CA ARG A 249 -0.04 -10.61 28.22
C ARG A 249 -0.44 -12.00 28.72
N GLY A 250 0.27 -13.06 28.32
CA GLY A 250 0.02 -14.43 28.76
C GLY A 250 -1.20 -15.11 28.09
N ILE A 251 -1.84 -14.46 27.12
CA ILE A 251 -3.04 -14.97 26.45
C ILE A 251 -2.62 -15.66 25.15
N ARG A 252 -2.97 -16.95 25.00
CA ARG A 252 -2.61 -17.79 23.84
C ARG A 252 -3.82 -18.50 23.24
N ASP A 253 -4.90 -17.75 23.03
CA ASP A 253 -6.13 -18.28 22.43
C ASP A 253 -6.20 -17.97 20.92
N PRO A 254 -5.98 -18.96 20.04
CA PRO A 254 -6.02 -18.77 18.59
C PRO A 254 -7.43 -18.44 18.07
N ARG A 255 -8.50 -18.75 18.82
CA ARG A 255 -9.88 -18.43 18.41
C ARG A 255 -10.11 -16.93 18.35
N ARG A 256 -9.56 -16.16 19.31
CA ARG A 256 -9.67 -14.69 19.33
C ARG A 256 -9.11 -14.06 18.06
N ILE A 257 -7.93 -14.52 17.63
CA ILE A 257 -7.27 -14.04 16.43
C ILE A 257 -8.07 -14.41 15.18
N THR A 258 -8.60 -15.64 15.15
CA THR A 258 -9.41 -16.12 14.03
C THR A 258 -10.67 -15.29 13.86
N ILE A 259 -11.40 -15.02 14.96
CA ILE A 259 -12.63 -14.21 14.94
C ILE A 259 -12.31 -12.80 14.42
N LEU A 260 -11.35 -12.10 15.04
CA LEU A 260 -10.98 -10.73 14.64
C LEU A 260 -10.52 -10.65 13.19
N THR A 261 -9.72 -11.62 12.74
CA THR A 261 -9.23 -11.65 11.35
C THR A 261 -10.38 -11.86 10.36
N TRP A 262 -11.34 -12.73 10.66
CA TRP A 262 -12.47 -12.98 9.77
C TRP A 262 -13.51 -11.85 9.77
N GLU A 263 -13.79 -11.24 10.93
CA GLU A 263 -14.66 -10.06 11.00
C GLU A 263 -14.07 -8.89 10.21
N PHE A 264 -12.76 -8.67 10.31
CA PHE A 264 -12.10 -7.64 9.51
C PHE A 264 -12.06 -7.99 8.01
N ALA A 265 -11.74 -9.25 7.68
CA ALA A 265 -11.73 -9.71 6.29
C ALA A 265 -13.12 -9.63 5.64
N ALA A 266 -14.21 -9.76 6.42
CA ALA A 266 -15.58 -9.61 5.93
C ALA A 266 -15.82 -8.21 5.34
N ILE A 267 -15.22 -7.15 5.89
CA ILE A 267 -15.26 -5.80 5.33
C ILE A 267 -14.66 -5.80 3.91
N GLY A 268 -13.48 -6.41 3.75
CA GLY A 268 -12.81 -6.53 2.46
C GLY A 268 -13.61 -7.37 1.45
N ILE A 269 -14.23 -8.46 1.89
CA ILE A 269 -15.08 -9.32 1.06
C ILE A 269 -16.31 -8.54 0.58
N CYS A 270 -16.99 -7.81 1.47
CA CYS A 270 -18.10 -6.94 1.09
C CYS A 270 -17.67 -5.90 0.04
N MET A 271 -16.48 -5.30 0.21
CA MET A 271 -15.95 -4.34 -0.76
C MET A 271 -15.66 -4.96 -2.14
N ILE A 272 -15.15 -6.19 -2.19
CA ILE A 272 -14.98 -6.95 -3.45
C ILE A 272 -16.34 -7.17 -4.12
N VAL A 273 -17.38 -7.51 -3.35
CA VAL A 273 -18.74 -7.70 -3.89
C VAL A 273 -19.28 -6.40 -4.48
N VAL A 274 -19.13 -5.26 -3.78
CA VAL A 274 -19.53 -3.93 -4.30
C VAL A 274 -18.81 -3.62 -5.62
N GLY A 275 -17.50 -3.86 -5.70
CA GLY A 275 -16.73 -3.64 -6.93
C GLY A 275 -16.99 -4.65 -8.05
N SER A 276 -17.53 -5.83 -7.73
CA SER A 276 -17.82 -6.89 -8.72
C SER A 276 -19.25 -6.84 -9.24
N VAL A 277 -20.17 -6.28 -8.45
CA VAL A 277 -21.60 -6.22 -8.77
C VAL A 277 -22.02 -4.75 -8.71
N PRO A 278 -21.91 -3.99 -9.82
CA PRO A 278 -22.40 -2.61 -9.88
C PRO A 278 -23.89 -2.54 -9.51
N ASP A 279 -24.30 -1.44 -8.89
CA ASP A 279 -25.69 -1.29 -8.42
C ASP A 279 -26.70 -1.30 -9.57
N ALA A 280 -26.32 -0.83 -10.76
CA ALA A 280 -27.15 -0.93 -11.96
C ALA A 280 -27.39 -2.38 -12.43
N VAL A 281 -26.55 -3.34 -12.02
CA VAL A 281 -26.67 -4.76 -12.38
C VAL A 281 -27.53 -5.51 -11.36
N ASN A 282 -27.25 -5.33 -10.07
CA ASN A 282 -28.03 -5.95 -8.99
C ASN A 282 -28.00 -5.10 -7.72
N PHE A 283 -28.97 -4.19 -7.64
CA PHE A 283 -29.10 -3.25 -6.53
C PHE A 283 -29.18 -3.93 -5.14
N PRO A 284 -30.01 -4.97 -4.91
CA PRO A 284 -30.05 -5.65 -3.62
C PRO A 284 -28.70 -6.20 -3.15
N VAL A 285 -27.94 -6.86 -4.03
CA VAL A 285 -26.62 -7.43 -3.68
C VAL A 285 -25.62 -6.32 -3.37
N HIS A 286 -25.56 -5.28 -4.21
CA HIS A 286 -24.64 -4.16 -4.04
C HIS A 286 -24.89 -3.42 -2.72
N VAL A 287 -26.14 -3.04 -2.46
CA VAL A 287 -26.50 -2.28 -1.25
C VAL A 287 -26.32 -3.12 0.01
N SER A 288 -26.66 -4.42 -0.04
CA SER A 288 -26.45 -5.32 1.11
C SER A 288 -24.97 -5.48 1.42
N ALA A 289 -24.09 -5.54 0.41
CA ALA A 289 -22.66 -5.56 0.61
C ALA A 289 -22.13 -4.23 1.19
N GLY A 290 -22.63 -3.09 0.69
CA GLY A 290 -22.35 -1.76 1.24
C GLY A 290 -22.70 -1.66 2.74
N ALA A 291 -23.92 -2.02 3.10
CA ALA A 291 -24.37 -2.07 4.50
C ALA A 291 -23.56 -3.08 5.32
N GLY A 292 -23.21 -4.23 4.73
CA GLY A 292 -22.38 -5.26 5.32
C GLY A 292 -21.02 -4.74 5.80
N MET A 293 -20.37 -3.83 5.05
CA MET A 293 -19.11 -3.21 5.49
C MET A 293 -19.26 -2.47 6.83
N VAL A 294 -20.33 -1.68 6.99
CA VAL A 294 -20.58 -0.91 8.23
C VAL A 294 -20.87 -1.85 9.41
N VAL A 295 -21.68 -2.88 9.19
CA VAL A 295 -22.02 -3.88 10.21
C VAL A 295 -20.78 -4.68 10.62
N SER A 296 -19.97 -5.14 9.65
CA SER A 296 -18.72 -5.85 9.92
C SER A 296 -17.69 -4.98 10.64
N PHE A 297 -17.58 -3.70 10.29
CA PHE A 297 -16.74 -2.74 11.02
C PHE A 297 -17.17 -2.62 12.49
N LEU A 298 -18.47 -2.42 12.75
CA LEU A 298 -18.98 -2.31 14.11
C LEU A 298 -18.76 -3.61 14.91
N ALA A 299 -19.03 -4.77 14.30
CA ALA A 299 -18.79 -6.07 14.91
C ALA A 299 -17.30 -6.25 15.27
N PHE A 300 -16.40 -6.04 14.29
CA PHE A 300 -14.96 -6.11 14.51
C PHE A 300 -14.51 -5.19 15.65
N PHE A 301 -14.96 -3.94 15.65
CA PHE A 301 -14.60 -2.97 16.67
C PHE A 301 -15.02 -3.41 18.08
N LEU A 302 -16.28 -3.81 18.25
CA LEU A 302 -16.80 -4.26 19.55
C LEU A 302 -16.10 -5.53 20.02
N THR A 303 -15.82 -6.47 19.10
CA THR A 303 -15.06 -7.68 19.40
C THR A 303 -13.61 -7.37 19.75
N LEU A 304 -12.96 -6.42 19.06
CA LEU A 304 -11.59 -5.98 19.34
C LEU A 304 -11.46 -5.45 20.78
N LEU A 305 -12.35 -4.55 21.19
CA LEU A 305 -12.34 -4.02 22.56
C LEU A 305 -12.55 -5.08 23.63
N ARG A 306 -13.32 -6.14 23.33
CA ARG A 306 -13.56 -7.25 24.25
C ARG A 306 -12.41 -8.24 24.31
N LEU A 307 -11.78 -8.54 23.16
CA LEU A 307 -10.83 -9.64 23.04
C LEU A 307 -9.37 -9.22 23.18
N ALA A 308 -9.03 -7.94 23.00
CA ALA A 308 -7.69 -7.37 23.12
C ALA A 308 -7.55 -6.48 24.37
N PRO A 309 -7.30 -7.06 25.56
CA PRO A 309 -7.15 -6.30 26.80
C PRO A 309 -5.88 -5.43 26.78
N GLY A 310 -5.94 -4.27 27.43
CA GLY A 310 -4.80 -3.35 27.56
C GLY A 310 -4.54 -2.50 26.32
N LEU A 311 -5.53 -2.35 25.43
CA LEU A 311 -5.52 -1.28 24.43
C LEU A 311 -5.57 0.10 25.11
N PRO A 312 -4.93 1.14 24.55
CA PRO A 312 -5.00 2.49 25.09
C PRO A 312 -6.43 3.01 25.22
N LYS A 313 -6.72 3.73 26.32
CA LYS A 313 -8.03 4.37 26.53
C LYS A 313 -8.35 5.39 25.44
N ASP A 314 -7.34 6.13 24.99
CA ASP A 314 -7.49 7.15 23.93
C ASP A 314 -7.87 6.51 22.59
N PHE A 315 -7.30 5.34 22.27
CA PHE A 315 -7.71 4.56 21.09
C PHE A 315 -9.19 4.14 21.19
N THR A 316 -9.61 3.69 22.37
CA THR A 316 -10.98 3.24 22.62
C THR A 316 -11.96 4.40 22.48
N ALA A 317 -11.67 5.54 23.13
CA ALA A 317 -12.48 6.75 23.06
C ALA A 317 -12.57 7.28 21.62
N THR A 318 -11.44 7.37 20.92
CA THR A 318 -11.41 7.81 19.51
C THR A 318 -12.20 6.88 18.61
N SER A 319 -12.16 5.58 18.85
CA SER A 319 -12.94 4.61 18.06
C SER A 319 -14.45 4.76 18.28
N PHE A 320 -14.90 5.03 19.51
CA PHE A 320 -16.31 5.38 19.75
C PHE A 320 -16.71 6.70 19.09
N VAL A 321 -15.82 7.69 19.06
CA VAL A 321 -16.05 8.94 18.31
C VAL A 321 -16.20 8.65 16.81
N VAL A 322 -15.38 7.76 16.25
CA VAL A 322 -15.50 7.34 14.85
C VAL A 322 -16.83 6.64 14.57
N VAL A 323 -17.26 5.71 15.44
CA VAL A 323 -18.58 5.06 15.31
C VAL A 323 -19.70 6.10 15.38
N ALA A 324 -19.62 7.05 16.32
CA ALA A 324 -20.59 8.13 16.43
C ALA A 324 -20.58 9.06 15.21
N ALA A 325 -19.41 9.35 14.63
CA ALA A 325 -19.27 10.15 13.42
C ALA A 325 -19.87 9.44 12.19
N VAL A 326 -19.68 8.12 12.04
CA VAL A 326 -20.33 7.33 10.99
C VAL A 326 -21.86 7.32 11.18
N ALA A 327 -22.34 7.14 12.41
CA ALA A 327 -23.77 7.20 12.71
C ALA A 327 -24.37 8.58 12.43
N ALA A 328 -23.68 9.65 12.83
CA ALA A 328 -24.06 11.03 12.52
C ALA A 328 -24.06 11.26 11.00
N ALA A 329 -23.08 10.71 10.28
CA ALA A 329 -23.02 10.83 8.84
C ALA A 329 -24.22 10.17 8.15
N ILE A 330 -24.67 9.02 8.66
CA ILE A 330 -25.88 8.35 8.20
C ILE A 330 -27.12 9.21 8.53
N LEU A 331 -27.25 9.70 9.76
CA LEU A 331 -28.41 10.52 10.19
C LEU A 331 -28.58 11.81 9.39
N LEU A 332 -27.46 12.48 9.08
CA LEU A 332 -27.45 13.69 8.25
C LEU A 332 -27.91 13.41 6.82
N TRP A 333 -27.65 12.22 6.27
CA TRP A 333 -28.21 11.80 5.00
C TRP A 333 -29.68 11.40 5.12
N VAL A 334 -29.98 10.45 6.01
CA VAL A 334 -31.33 9.94 6.28
C VAL A 334 -31.50 9.75 7.79
N PRO A 335 -32.51 10.37 8.42
CA PRO A 335 -33.68 11.03 7.81
C PRO A 335 -33.54 12.53 7.54
N LEU A 336 -32.44 13.17 7.94
CA LEU A 336 -32.37 14.65 7.95
C LEU A 336 -32.27 15.29 6.56
N GLY A 337 -31.74 14.58 5.55
CA GLY A 337 -31.63 15.09 4.18
C GLY A 337 -30.69 16.28 4.00
N TYR A 338 -29.70 16.45 4.89
CA TYR A 338 -28.74 17.56 4.84
C TYR A 338 -27.78 17.46 3.64
N TYR A 339 -27.38 16.25 3.27
CA TYR A 339 -26.64 15.94 2.04
C TYR A 339 -27.13 14.63 1.42
N ASN A 340 -26.65 14.32 0.21
CA ASN A 340 -26.96 13.08 -0.50
C ASN A 340 -26.08 11.89 -0.08
N LEU A 341 -26.32 10.72 -0.69
CA LEU A 341 -25.58 9.50 -0.36
C LEU A 341 -24.06 9.63 -0.65
N THR A 342 -23.67 10.30 -1.73
CA THR A 342 -22.23 10.60 -1.99
C THR A 342 -21.58 11.37 -0.84
N GLY A 343 -22.27 12.38 -0.30
CA GLY A 343 -21.80 13.12 0.87
C GLY A 343 -21.61 12.23 2.10
N MET A 344 -22.57 11.33 2.35
CA MET A 344 -22.49 10.33 3.42
C MET A 344 -21.27 9.43 3.26
N GLU A 345 -21.11 8.83 2.07
CA GLU A 345 -20.03 7.92 1.76
C GLU A 345 -18.66 8.62 1.87
N THR A 346 -18.57 9.87 1.43
CA THR A 346 -17.33 10.67 1.54
C THR A 346 -16.92 10.89 2.99
N MET A 347 -17.88 11.29 3.85
CA MET A 347 -17.61 11.50 5.28
C MET A 347 -17.26 10.19 5.98
N ALA A 348 -18.05 9.14 5.75
CA ALA A 348 -17.82 7.83 6.35
C ALA A 348 -16.45 7.26 5.93
N ALA A 349 -16.12 7.29 4.63
CA ALA A 349 -14.84 6.82 4.12
C ALA A 349 -13.67 7.62 4.72
N GLY A 350 -13.75 8.95 4.75
CA GLY A 350 -12.68 9.79 5.30
C GLY A 350 -12.38 9.48 6.78
N VAL A 351 -13.43 9.37 7.61
CA VAL A 351 -13.28 9.06 9.04
C VAL A 351 -12.77 7.62 9.22
N LEU A 352 -13.28 6.65 8.45
CA LEU A 352 -12.85 5.26 8.53
C LEU A 352 -11.40 5.07 8.06
N PHE A 353 -10.94 5.78 7.03
CA PHE A 353 -9.54 5.75 6.60
C PHE A 353 -8.59 6.31 7.67
N ALA A 354 -8.95 7.43 8.30
CA ALA A 354 -8.21 7.96 9.43
C ALA A 354 -8.15 6.94 10.59
N TRP A 355 -9.27 6.27 10.86
CA TRP A 355 -9.34 5.23 11.88
C TRP A 355 -8.51 3.99 11.51
N LEU A 356 -8.44 3.57 10.24
CA LEU A 356 -7.59 2.45 9.81
C LEU A 356 -6.11 2.72 10.10
N PHE A 357 -5.63 3.95 9.88
CA PHE A 357 -4.26 4.32 10.26
C PHE A 357 -4.05 4.26 11.76
N LEU A 358 -5.01 4.78 12.53
CA LEU A 358 -4.97 4.71 13.99
C LEU A 358 -4.96 3.26 14.49
N LEU A 359 -5.81 2.40 13.92
CA LEU A 359 -5.87 0.97 14.22
C LEU A 359 -4.52 0.31 13.94
N ALA A 360 -3.99 0.46 12.72
CA ALA A 360 -2.73 -0.18 12.33
C ALA A 360 -1.56 0.25 13.20
N ARG A 361 -1.46 1.55 13.54
CA ARG A 361 -0.42 2.05 14.46
C ARG A 361 -0.61 1.52 15.87
N THR A 362 -1.85 1.48 16.36
CA THR A 362 -2.16 1.01 17.71
C THR A 362 -1.88 -0.49 17.84
N THR A 363 -2.24 -1.30 16.84
CA THR A 363 -1.98 -2.75 16.88
C THR A 363 -0.50 -3.06 16.77
N GLN A 364 0.25 -2.29 15.97
CA GLN A 364 1.71 -2.38 15.92
C GLN A 364 2.33 -2.08 17.28
N ALA A 365 1.98 -0.95 17.91
CA ALA A 365 2.46 -0.61 19.24
C ALA A 365 2.02 -1.65 20.30
N TYR A 366 0.81 -2.20 20.17
CA TYR A 366 0.30 -3.25 21.06
C TYR A 366 1.10 -4.56 20.96
N ALA A 367 1.69 -4.83 19.80
CA ALA A 367 2.53 -6.00 19.54
C ALA A 367 3.92 -5.91 20.17
N GLU A 368 4.39 -4.71 20.53
CA GLU A 368 5.68 -4.50 21.16
C GLU A 368 5.70 -5.06 22.60
N ALA A 369 6.86 -5.58 23.01
CA ALA A 369 7.03 -6.07 24.37
C ALA A 369 6.93 -4.89 25.36
N PRO A 370 6.22 -5.03 26.49
CA PRO A 370 6.21 -3.99 27.52
C PRO A 370 7.65 -3.68 27.94
N THR A 371 8.08 -2.44 27.81
CA THR A 371 9.32 -1.99 28.44
C THR A 371 9.10 -2.10 29.94
N THR A 372 9.89 -2.93 30.62
CA THR A 372 9.93 -2.96 32.08
C THR A 372 10.43 -1.60 32.56
N GLY A 373 9.50 -0.74 32.95
CA GLY A 373 9.78 0.50 33.66
C GLY A 373 10.08 0.24 35.12
#